data_AF-A0A7W6TDD5-F1
#
_entry.id   AF-A0A7W6TDD5-F1
#
_cell.length_a   1.000
_cell.length_b   1.000
_cell.length_c   1.000
_cell.angle_alpha   90.00
_cell.angle_beta   90.00
_cell.angle_gamma   90.00
#
_symmetry.space_group_name_H-M   'P 1'
#
loop_
_entity.id
_entity.type
_entity.pdbx_description
1 polymer ?
#
loop_
_entity_poly.entity_id
_entity_poly.type
_entity_poly.pdbx_seq_one_letter_code
_entity_poly.pdbx_strand_id
1 'polypeptide(L)'
;MDGFFLLSGYLITQSYDRSSNPISFLKKRALRIYPGYLVAVCICLALAPLTGAAIGYYGMGDLLRFTLEIVTLHGPSQPGFIGLPYEILNGSLWTISYEFRCYIFALLVGLVGLSRKRFAFAAISAALLLMTMRPLDIQIPNRIAFFTGYYSESVRLFANFSVGACFYLFRREIPFTNTLAIASTTALVVMMFLEQFEIAAFAVFGGYLIFWFSFAVKSEAISRINADDDVSYGVYLYGWPISGTLLYFVGVQSPAMMIALSLPLAYMAGYLSWILVERPFLRRSPKTIKT
;
A
#
# COMPACT_ATOMS: atom_id res chain seq x y z
N MET A 1 -5.23 5.75 0.01
CA MET A 1 -3.92 5.10 -0.26
C MET A 1 -2.79 5.80 0.46
N ASP A 2 -2.78 7.13 0.51
CA ASP A 2 -1.66 7.91 1.09
C ASP A 2 -1.42 7.61 2.57
N GLY A 3 -2.50 7.44 3.37
CA GLY A 3 -2.39 7.03 4.78
C GLY A 3 -1.75 5.64 4.98
N PHE A 4 -1.97 4.71 4.03
CA PHE A 4 -1.32 3.40 4.06
C PHE A 4 0.18 3.50 3.84
N PHE A 5 0.62 4.27 2.84
CA PHE A 5 2.06 4.50 2.59
C PHE A 5 2.73 5.24 3.73
N LEU A 6 2.02 6.18 4.36
CA LEU A 6 2.50 6.90 5.54
C LEU A 6 2.70 5.96 6.75
N LEU A 7 1.70 5.12 7.07
CA LEU A 7 1.85 4.10 8.11
C LEU A 7 2.96 3.10 7.78
N SER A 8 3.04 2.67 6.52
CA SER A 8 4.11 1.80 6.03
C SER A 8 5.48 2.44 6.23
N GLY A 9 5.65 3.73 5.93
CA GLY A 9 6.88 4.48 6.20
C GLY A 9 7.38 4.33 7.63
N TYR A 10 6.48 4.50 8.61
CA TYR A 10 6.81 4.35 10.03
C TYR A 10 7.16 2.90 10.39
N LEU A 11 6.28 1.95 10.05
CA LEU A 11 6.40 0.55 10.46
C LEU A 11 7.57 -0.18 9.78
N ILE A 12 7.82 0.13 8.50
CA ILE A 12 8.91 -0.47 7.73
C ILE A 12 10.25 0.07 8.20
N THR A 13 10.36 1.38 8.47
CA THR A 13 11.58 1.96 9.04
C THR A 13 11.87 1.36 10.42
N GLN A 14 10.85 1.20 11.27
CA GLN A 14 10.98 0.50 12.56
C GLN A 14 11.42 -0.96 12.38
N SER A 15 10.84 -1.66 11.41
CA SER A 15 11.18 -3.06 11.14
C SER A 15 12.60 -3.22 10.63
N TYR A 16 13.12 -2.27 9.86
CA TYR A 16 14.50 -2.27 9.39
C TYR A 16 15.47 -2.02 10.55
N ASP A 17 15.19 -1.01 11.40
CA ASP A 17 16.02 -0.68 12.58
C ASP A 17 16.17 -1.87 13.55
N ARG A 18 15.14 -2.71 13.64
CA ARG A 18 15.15 -3.95 14.45
C ARG A 18 15.77 -5.17 13.74
N SER A 19 16.09 -5.07 12.45
CA SER A 19 16.62 -6.19 11.67
C SER A 19 18.15 -6.21 11.72
N SER A 20 18.72 -7.37 12.00
CA SER A 20 20.17 -7.58 11.96
C SER A 20 20.71 -7.82 10.55
N ASN A 21 19.86 -8.24 9.60
CA ASN A 21 20.27 -8.60 8.24
C ASN A 21 19.34 -7.98 7.17
N PRO A 22 19.89 -7.17 6.24
CA PRO A 22 19.16 -6.57 5.10
C PRO A 22 18.41 -7.57 4.21
N ILE A 23 19.00 -8.74 3.95
CA ILE A 23 18.40 -9.80 3.11
C ILE A 23 17.23 -10.46 3.85
N SER A 24 17.40 -10.70 5.16
CA SER A 24 16.33 -11.26 6.01
C SER A 24 15.12 -10.32 6.06
N PHE A 25 15.36 -9.01 6.11
CA PHE A 25 14.32 -8.00 6.04
C PHE A 25 13.52 -8.11 4.73
N LEU A 26 14.19 -8.11 3.57
CA LEU A 26 13.50 -8.16 2.28
C LEU A 26 12.78 -9.50 2.06
N LYS A 27 13.39 -10.62 2.48
CA LYS A 27 12.76 -11.96 2.40
C LYS A 27 11.45 -12.03 3.19
N LYS A 28 11.41 -11.49 4.42
CA LYS A 28 10.18 -11.46 5.22
C LYS A 28 9.06 -10.65 4.55
N ARG A 29 9.43 -9.57 3.86
CA ARG A 29 8.48 -8.72 3.13
C ARG A 29 7.99 -9.38 1.84
N ALA A 30 8.86 -10.04 1.10
CA ALA A 30 8.48 -10.82 -0.08
C ALA A 30 7.51 -11.97 0.30
N LEU A 31 7.81 -12.72 1.38
CA LEU A 31 6.94 -13.80 1.87
C LEU A 31 5.59 -13.30 2.39
N ARG A 32 5.48 -12.03 2.76
CA ARG A 32 4.21 -11.40 3.17
C ARG A 32 3.33 -11.06 1.95
N ILE A 33 3.92 -10.56 0.86
CA ILE A 33 3.19 -10.03 -0.29
C ILE A 33 2.89 -11.11 -1.33
N TYR A 34 3.93 -11.79 -1.82
CA TYR A 34 3.82 -12.64 -3.01
C TYR A 34 2.75 -13.73 -2.90
N PRO A 35 2.62 -14.49 -1.79
CA PRO A 35 1.64 -15.58 -1.73
C PRO A 35 0.20 -15.12 -1.95
N GLY A 36 -0.25 -14.11 -1.19
CA GLY A 36 -1.61 -13.57 -1.32
C GLY A 36 -1.84 -12.89 -2.68
N TYR A 37 -0.86 -12.11 -3.14
CA TYR A 37 -0.89 -11.48 -4.46
C TYR A 37 -1.07 -12.50 -5.60
N LEU A 38 -0.31 -13.60 -5.59
CA LEU A 38 -0.41 -14.64 -6.63
C LEU A 38 -1.81 -15.29 -6.65
N VAL A 39 -2.37 -15.57 -5.48
CA VAL A 39 -3.74 -16.10 -5.38
C VAL A 39 -4.77 -15.10 -5.92
N ALA A 40 -4.61 -13.81 -5.60
CA ALA A 40 -5.47 -12.76 -6.13
C ALA A 40 -5.37 -12.65 -7.67
N VAL A 41 -4.17 -12.75 -8.25
CA VAL A 41 -3.98 -12.80 -9.71
C VAL A 41 -4.69 -14.00 -10.32
N CYS A 42 -4.53 -15.20 -9.74
CA CYS A 42 -5.24 -16.39 -10.21
C CYS A 42 -6.77 -16.21 -10.20
N ILE A 43 -7.31 -15.61 -9.15
CA ILE A 43 -8.75 -15.29 -9.06
C ILE A 43 -9.16 -14.29 -10.17
N CYS A 44 -8.35 -13.25 -10.42
CA CYS A 44 -8.61 -12.31 -11.50
C CYS A 44 -8.66 -13.00 -12.86
N LEU A 45 -7.72 -13.90 -13.15
CA LEU A 45 -7.70 -14.66 -14.40
C LEU A 45 -8.89 -15.61 -14.53
N ALA A 46 -9.35 -16.21 -13.43
CA ALA A 46 -10.57 -17.01 -13.42
C ALA A 46 -11.84 -16.17 -13.65
N LEU A 47 -11.86 -14.92 -13.17
CA LEU A 47 -12.97 -13.98 -13.36
C LEU A 47 -13.01 -13.36 -14.76
N ALA A 48 -11.87 -13.21 -15.44
CA ALA A 48 -11.80 -12.63 -16.78
C ALA A 48 -12.85 -13.20 -17.77
N PRO A 49 -12.91 -14.51 -18.04
CA PRO A 49 -13.91 -15.08 -18.97
C PRO A 49 -15.35 -14.92 -18.50
N LEU A 50 -15.58 -14.95 -17.18
CA LEU A 50 -16.92 -14.79 -16.60
C LEU A 50 -17.45 -13.36 -16.77
N THR A 51 -16.54 -12.39 -16.91
CA THR A 51 -16.85 -10.96 -16.95
C THR A 51 -16.72 -10.37 -18.36
N GLY A 52 -16.73 -11.23 -19.38
CA GLY A 52 -16.74 -10.85 -20.80
C GLY A 52 -15.36 -10.68 -21.44
N ALA A 53 -14.26 -10.92 -20.71
CA ALA A 53 -12.90 -10.73 -21.22
C ALA A 53 -12.21 -12.07 -21.54
N ALA A 54 -11.42 -12.11 -22.61
CA ALA A 54 -10.53 -13.24 -22.86
C ALA A 54 -9.30 -13.19 -21.92
N ILE A 55 -8.77 -14.35 -21.56
CA ILE A 55 -7.53 -14.43 -20.76
C ILE A 55 -6.33 -13.89 -21.56
N GLY A 56 -6.38 -13.96 -22.90
CA GLY A 56 -5.51 -13.16 -23.77
C GLY A 56 -4.00 -13.47 -23.75
N TYR A 57 -3.56 -14.54 -23.07
CA TYR A 57 -2.15 -14.96 -22.99
C TYR A 57 -1.92 -16.26 -23.78
N TYR A 58 -1.81 -16.16 -25.10
CA TYR A 58 -1.74 -17.34 -25.98
C TYR A 58 -0.36 -17.55 -26.62
N GLY A 59 0.45 -16.49 -26.78
CA GLY A 59 1.80 -16.56 -27.36
C GLY A 59 2.94 -16.53 -26.34
N MET A 60 4.14 -16.95 -26.76
CA MET A 60 5.36 -16.89 -25.94
C MET A 60 5.66 -15.45 -25.48
N GLY A 61 5.46 -14.46 -26.35
CA GLY A 61 5.65 -13.04 -26.00
C GLY A 61 4.70 -12.57 -24.89
N ASP A 62 3.43 -13.00 -24.94
CA ASP A 62 2.42 -12.66 -23.95
C ASP A 62 2.71 -13.35 -22.60
N LEU A 63 3.16 -14.61 -22.64
CA LEU A 63 3.59 -15.35 -21.45
C LEU A 63 4.81 -14.71 -20.78
N LEU A 64 5.80 -14.26 -21.57
CA LEU A 64 6.96 -13.54 -21.04
C LEU A 64 6.54 -12.20 -20.40
N ARG A 65 5.68 -11.43 -21.06
CA ARG A 65 5.14 -10.18 -20.51
C ARG A 65 4.38 -10.42 -19.22
N PHE A 66 3.48 -11.40 -19.20
CA PHE A 66 2.71 -11.78 -18.02
C PHE A 66 3.61 -12.21 -16.86
N THR A 67 4.66 -12.98 -17.16
CA THR A 67 5.66 -13.37 -16.16
C THR A 67 6.37 -12.16 -15.58
N LEU A 68 6.76 -11.19 -16.43
CA LEU A 68 7.37 -9.94 -15.97
C LEU A 68 6.41 -9.13 -15.10
N GLU A 69 5.13 -9.03 -15.49
CA GLU A 69 4.07 -8.37 -14.69
C GLU A 69 3.97 -8.99 -13.29
N ILE A 70 3.90 -10.32 -13.20
CA ILE A 70 3.84 -11.05 -11.92
C ILE A 70 5.08 -10.80 -11.05
N VAL A 71 6.28 -10.95 -11.63
CA VAL A 71 7.54 -10.81 -10.89
C VAL A 71 7.74 -9.37 -10.42
N THR A 72 7.16 -8.39 -11.11
CA THR A 72 7.22 -6.97 -10.73
C THR A 72 5.99 -6.50 -9.97
N LEU A 73 5.11 -7.42 -9.55
CA LEU A 73 3.91 -7.17 -8.74
C LEU A 73 2.88 -6.24 -9.42
N HIS A 74 2.75 -6.32 -10.74
CA HIS A 74 1.70 -5.64 -11.49
C HIS A 74 0.43 -6.50 -11.61
N GLY A 75 -0.75 -5.89 -11.66
CA GLY A 75 -1.98 -6.64 -11.94
C GLY A 75 -2.00 -7.22 -13.37
N PRO A 76 -2.84 -8.24 -13.65
CA PRO A 76 -3.00 -8.74 -15.01
C PRO A 76 -3.50 -7.62 -15.92
N SER A 77 -2.91 -7.52 -17.12
CA SER A 77 -3.22 -6.47 -18.10
C SER A 77 -4.58 -6.63 -18.79
N GLN A 78 -5.26 -7.76 -18.60
CA GLN A 78 -6.54 -8.03 -19.25
C GLN A 78 -7.66 -7.17 -18.66
N PRO A 79 -8.60 -6.72 -19.51
CA PRO A 79 -9.78 -6.06 -19.02
C PRO A 79 -10.64 -7.06 -18.22
N GLY A 80 -11.59 -6.53 -17.47
CA GLY A 80 -12.58 -7.32 -16.75
C GLY A 80 -13.84 -6.52 -16.53
N PHE A 81 -14.96 -7.19 -16.32
CA PHE A 81 -16.26 -6.54 -16.12
C PHE A 81 -16.65 -5.62 -17.28
N ILE A 82 -16.60 -6.16 -18.51
CA ILE A 82 -16.84 -5.43 -19.76
C ILE A 82 -18.23 -4.77 -19.77
N GLY A 83 -18.28 -3.47 -20.06
CA GLY A 83 -19.49 -2.66 -20.03
C GLY A 83 -19.71 -1.86 -18.74
N LEU A 84 -18.85 -2.02 -17.72
CA LEU A 84 -18.82 -1.11 -16.56
C LEU A 84 -17.95 0.14 -16.83
N PRO A 85 -18.13 1.23 -16.06
CA PRO A 85 -17.29 2.43 -16.19
C PRO A 85 -15.78 2.19 -16.02
N TYR A 86 -15.41 1.14 -15.29
CA TYR A 86 -14.02 0.72 -15.07
C TYR A 86 -13.86 -0.75 -15.42
N GLU A 87 -13.39 -1.04 -16.63
CA GLU A 87 -13.22 -2.40 -17.15
C GLU A 87 -11.92 -3.07 -16.66
N ILE A 88 -11.74 -3.15 -15.34
CA ILE A 88 -10.51 -3.64 -14.70
C ILE A 88 -10.84 -4.76 -13.73
N LEU A 89 -10.11 -5.88 -13.83
CA LEU A 89 -10.29 -7.04 -12.94
C LEU A 89 -10.00 -6.73 -11.47
N ASN A 90 -8.93 -5.96 -11.21
CA ASN A 90 -8.54 -5.60 -9.86
C ASN A 90 -7.79 -4.26 -9.82
N GLY A 91 -8.54 -3.19 -9.53
CA GLY A 91 -8.01 -1.85 -9.36
C GLY A 91 -7.21 -1.63 -8.08
N SER A 92 -7.10 -2.62 -7.18
CA SER A 92 -6.22 -2.52 -6.01
C SER A 92 -4.76 -2.80 -6.38
N LEU A 93 -4.48 -3.81 -7.21
CA LEU A 93 -3.14 -4.41 -7.35
C LEU A 93 -2.02 -3.46 -7.74
N TRP A 94 -2.31 -2.35 -8.42
CA TRP A 94 -1.28 -1.43 -8.91
C TRP A 94 -0.41 -0.85 -7.77
N THR A 95 -0.94 -0.61 -6.57
CA THR A 95 -0.14 -0.03 -5.48
C THR A 95 0.79 -1.04 -4.80
N ILE A 96 0.62 -2.34 -5.01
CA ILE A 96 1.49 -3.38 -4.43
C ILE A 96 2.91 -3.25 -4.99
N SER A 97 3.04 -2.97 -6.29
CA SER A 97 4.34 -2.69 -6.91
C SER A 97 5.05 -1.50 -6.23
N TYR A 98 4.33 -0.42 -5.96
CA TYR A 98 4.85 0.75 -5.25
C TYR A 98 5.19 0.45 -3.79
N GLU A 99 4.38 -0.33 -3.09
CA GLU A 99 4.67 -0.75 -1.72
C GLU A 99 5.99 -1.53 -1.65
N PHE A 100 6.19 -2.49 -2.54
CA PHE A 100 7.42 -3.27 -2.59
C PHE A 100 8.64 -2.39 -2.95
N ARG A 101 8.46 -1.41 -3.84
CA ARG A 101 9.50 -0.41 -4.15
C ARG A 101 9.84 0.45 -2.94
N CYS A 102 8.87 0.82 -2.09
CA CYS A 102 9.16 1.50 -0.83
C CYS A 102 9.97 0.63 0.14
N TYR A 103 9.78 -0.69 0.12
CA TYR A 103 10.62 -1.60 0.91
C TYR A 103 12.07 -1.62 0.43
N ILE A 104 12.27 -1.65 -0.89
CA ILE A 104 13.60 -1.53 -1.52
C ILE A 104 14.20 -0.15 -1.17
N PHE A 105 13.43 0.92 -1.24
CA PHE A 105 13.88 2.26 -0.87
C PHE A 105 14.33 2.33 0.59
N ALA A 106 13.54 1.81 1.53
CA ALA A 106 13.90 1.75 2.95
C ALA A 106 15.19 0.94 3.19
N LEU A 107 15.36 -0.18 2.46
CA LEU A 107 16.57 -0.98 2.47
C LEU A 107 17.79 -0.16 2.03
N LEU A 108 17.71 0.53 0.89
CA LEU A 108 18.81 1.35 0.35
C LEU A 108 19.16 2.51 1.28
N VAL A 109 18.16 3.24 1.78
CA VAL A 109 18.31 4.31 2.79
C VAL A 109 19.03 3.78 4.04
N GLY A 110 18.65 2.58 4.48
CA GLY A 110 19.25 1.90 5.61
C GLY A 110 20.70 1.46 5.37
N LEU A 111 21.03 0.94 4.18
CA LEU A 111 22.36 0.49 3.81
C LEU A 111 23.37 1.65 3.68
N VAL A 112 22.94 2.77 3.10
CA VAL A 112 23.77 3.99 2.99
C VAL A 112 23.90 4.72 4.34
N GLY A 113 23.15 4.28 5.36
CA GLY A 113 23.17 4.89 6.69
C GLY A 113 22.47 6.25 6.74
N LEU A 114 21.67 6.59 5.73
CA LEU A 114 20.93 7.84 5.65
C LEU A 114 19.87 7.94 6.76
N SER A 115 19.34 6.81 7.22
CA SER A 115 18.45 6.74 8.40
C SER A 115 19.10 7.25 9.68
N ARG A 116 20.44 7.15 9.81
CA ARG A 116 21.20 7.70 10.95
C ARG A 116 21.38 9.22 10.83
N LYS A 117 21.38 9.74 9.61
CA LYS A 117 21.43 11.18 9.29
C LYS A 117 20.02 11.75 9.16
N ARG A 118 19.22 11.65 10.23
CA ARG A 118 17.78 11.95 10.21
C ARG A 118 17.39 13.32 9.66
N PHE A 119 18.23 14.35 9.81
CA PHE A 119 17.99 15.67 9.24
C PHE A 119 18.22 15.71 7.72
N ALA A 120 19.21 14.99 7.21
CA ALA A 120 19.41 14.85 5.77
C ALA A 120 18.25 14.06 5.15
N PHE A 121 17.78 13.01 5.84
CA PHE A 121 16.57 12.28 5.41
C PHE A 121 15.33 13.18 5.43
N ALA A 122 15.14 13.98 6.48
CA ALA A 122 14.04 14.95 6.56
C ALA A 122 14.09 16.00 5.43
N ALA A 123 15.28 16.48 5.06
CA ALA A 123 15.45 17.37 3.92
C ALA A 123 15.05 16.71 2.59
N ILE A 124 15.39 15.43 2.38
CA ILE A 124 14.94 14.66 1.21
C ILE A 124 13.42 14.47 1.23
N SER A 125 12.84 14.12 2.38
CA SER A 125 11.38 14.03 2.53
C SER A 125 10.69 15.35 2.22
N ALA A 126 11.24 16.48 2.69
CA ALA A 126 10.73 17.82 2.39
C ALA A 126 10.85 18.16 0.89
N ALA A 127 11.96 17.81 0.25
CA ALA A 127 12.13 18.00 -1.19
C ALA A 127 11.09 17.19 -1.99
N LEU A 128 10.84 15.93 -1.62
CA LEU A 128 9.79 15.11 -2.24
C LEU A 128 8.39 15.71 -2.07
N LEU A 129 8.06 16.26 -0.89
CA LEU A 129 6.80 16.98 -0.67
C LEU A 129 6.70 18.25 -1.51
N LEU A 130 7.78 19.01 -1.68
CA LEU A 130 7.77 20.18 -2.56
C LEU A 130 7.50 19.78 -4.02
N MET A 131 8.03 18.63 -4.47
CA MET A 131 7.75 18.09 -5.80
C MET A 131 6.29 17.69 -5.97
N THR A 132 5.56 17.31 -4.91
CA THR A 132 4.11 17.05 -5.02
C THR A 132 3.30 18.33 -5.19
N MET A 133 3.79 19.47 -4.69
CA MET A 133 3.09 20.76 -4.80
C MET A 133 3.21 21.41 -6.18
N ARG A 134 4.25 21.03 -6.93
CA ARG A 134 4.49 21.49 -8.29
C ARG A 134 4.80 20.28 -9.16
N PRO A 135 3.77 19.50 -9.54
CA PRO A 135 3.97 18.33 -10.39
C PRO A 135 4.58 18.80 -11.71
N LEU A 136 5.80 18.35 -11.97
CA LEU A 136 6.43 18.52 -13.27
C LEU A 136 5.77 17.54 -14.24
N ASP A 137 5.36 18.02 -15.42
CA ASP A 137 4.82 17.17 -16.48
C ASP A 137 5.97 16.42 -17.18
N ILE A 138 6.53 15.45 -16.47
CA ILE A 138 7.61 14.60 -16.96
C ILE A 138 6.99 13.34 -17.56
N GLN A 139 6.95 13.29 -18.88
CA GLN A 139 6.52 12.11 -19.61
C GLN A 139 7.64 11.08 -19.64
N ILE A 140 7.54 10.08 -18.76
CA ILE A 140 8.43 8.92 -18.77
C ILE A 140 7.90 7.90 -19.78
N PRO A 141 8.71 7.42 -20.74
CA PRO A 141 8.30 6.37 -21.66
C PRO A 141 7.74 5.14 -20.91
N ASN A 142 6.63 4.58 -21.39
CA ASN A 142 5.93 3.46 -20.72
C ASN A 142 6.84 2.28 -20.36
N ARG A 143 7.86 1.98 -21.17
CA ARG A 143 8.83 0.91 -20.90
C ARG A 143 9.68 1.18 -19.65
N ILE A 144 9.99 2.44 -19.38
CA ILE A 144 10.73 2.86 -18.19
C ILE A 144 9.77 2.95 -17.01
N ALA A 145 8.60 3.56 -17.21
CA ALA A 145 7.54 3.70 -16.20
C ALA A 145 7.06 2.34 -15.67
N PHE A 146 7.11 1.28 -16.47
CA PHE A 146 6.84 -0.09 -16.02
C PHE A 146 7.74 -0.50 -14.83
N PHE A 147 9.03 -0.17 -14.87
CA PHE A 147 9.96 -0.52 -13.79
C PHE A 147 10.05 0.54 -12.69
N THR A 148 9.99 1.82 -13.05
CA THR A 148 10.17 2.93 -12.10
C THR A 148 8.86 3.38 -11.45
N GLY A 149 7.73 3.16 -12.13
CA GLY A 149 6.46 3.79 -11.84
C GLY A 149 6.28 5.06 -12.65
N TYR A 150 5.04 5.53 -12.69
CA TYR A 150 4.71 6.85 -13.20
C TYR A 150 5.26 7.91 -12.24
N TYR A 151 5.73 9.03 -12.79
CA TYR A 151 6.44 10.06 -12.04
C TYR A 151 5.60 10.63 -10.90
N SER A 152 4.36 11.05 -11.20
CA SER A 152 3.40 11.63 -10.25
C SER A 152 3.11 10.71 -9.05
N GLU A 153 2.80 9.45 -9.33
CA GLU A 153 2.46 8.44 -8.35
C GLU A 153 3.67 8.07 -7.51
N SER A 154 4.84 7.92 -8.15
CA SER A 154 6.09 7.65 -7.45
C SER A 154 6.39 8.77 -6.47
N VAL A 155 6.44 10.02 -6.92
CA VAL A 155 6.72 11.17 -6.05
C VAL A 155 5.71 11.24 -4.91
N ARG A 156 4.41 11.12 -5.18
CA ARG A 156 3.36 11.13 -4.15
C ARG A 156 3.54 10.04 -3.10
N LEU A 157 3.71 8.79 -3.53
CA LEU A 157 3.76 7.64 -2.63
C LEU A 157 5.07 7.58 -1.84
N PHE A 158 6.22 7.87 -2.49
CA PHE A 158 7.51 7.97 -1.80
C PHE A 158 7.57 9.16 -0.84
N ALA A 159 6.94 10.30 -1.16
CA ALA A 159 6.84 11.43 -0.23
C ALA A 159 6.07 11.04 1.04
N ASN A 160 4.87 10.47 0.88
CA ASN A 160 4.06 9.99 2.02
C ASN A 160 4.80 8.95 2.87
N PHE A 161 5.44 7.97 2.21
CA PHE A 161 6.27 6.96 2.88
C PHE A 161 7.43 7.60 3.66
N SER A 162 8.13 8.56 3.05
CA SER A 162 9.29 9.21 3.68
C SER A 162 8.88 10.10 4.85
N VAL A 163 7.72 10.74 4.80
CA VAL A 163 7.14 11.46 5.95
C VAL A 163 6.79 10.51 7.09
N GLY A 164 6.17 9.37 6.79
CA GLY A 164 5.94 8.30 7.76
C GLY A 164 7.23 7.81 8.43
N ALA A 165 8.30 7.63 7.64
CA ALA A 165 9.62 7.31 8.15
C ALA A 165 10.20 8.42 9.05
N CYS A 166 10.00 9.70 8.69
CA CYS A 166 10.37 10.83 9.56
C CYS A 166 9.65 10.77 10.92
N PHE A 167 8.36 10.46 10.97
CA PHE A 167 7.65 10.28 12.25
C PHE A 167 8.31 9.21 13.13
N TYR A 168 8.86 8.15 12.53
CA TYR A 168 9.62 7.15 13.28
C TYR A 168 11.01 7.67 13.72
N LEU A 169 11.75 8.34 12.84
CA LEU A 169 13.11 8.83 13.13
C LEU A 169 13.13 9.97 14.18
N PHE A 170 12.04 10.75 14.26
CA PHE A 170 11.85 11.84 15.23
C PHE A 170 10.84 11.47 16.33
N ARG A 171 10.55 10.17 16.53
CA ARG A 171 9.55 9.69 17.50
C ARG A 171 9.80 10.09 18.96
N ARG A 172 11.03 10.48 19.30
CA ARG A 172 11.40 10.93 20.66
C ARG A 172 11.17 12.42 20.85
N GLU A 173 11.14 13.17 19.75
CA GLU A 173 11.05 14.63 19.72
C GLU A 173 9.65 15.12 19.40
N ILE A 174 8.82 14.33 18.72
CA ILE A 174 7.45 14.72 18.35
C ILE A 174 6.50 14.43 19.51
N PRO A 175 5.94 15.45 20.19
CA PRO A 175 4.97 15.23 21.25
C PRO A 175 3.57 15.02 20.65
N PHE A 176 2.90 13.93 21.01
CA PHE A 176 1.53 13.66 20.58
C PHE A 176 0.52 14.25 21.57
N THR A 177 0.26 15.56 21.47
CA THR A 177 -0.68 16.30 22.35
C THR A 177 -1.99 16.62 21.65
N ASN A 178 -3.07 16.80 22.44
CA ASN A 178 -4.39 17.19 21.94
C ASN A 178 -4.37 18.60 21.31
N THR A 179 -3.57 19.52 21.83
CA THR A 179 -3.43 20.87 21.27
C THR A 179 -2.86 20.82 19.86
N LEU A 180 -1.79 20.04 19.65
CA LEU A 180 -1.21 19.83 18.32
C LEU A 180 -2.14 19.03 17.40
N ALA A 181 -2.98 18.14 17.95
CA ALA A 181 -4.01 17.45 17.17
C ALA A 181 -5.06 18.45 16.65
N ILE A 182 -5.57 19.34 17.50
CA ILE A 182 -6.50 20.40 17.08
C ILE A 182 -5.85 21.32 16.05
N ALA A 183 -4.61 21.77 16.30
CA ALA A 183 -3.87 22.60 15.35
C ALA A 183 -3.65 21.89 14.00
N SER A 184 -3.31 20.60 14.02
CA SER A 184 -3.14 19.78 12.82
C SER A 184 -4.47 19.57 12.08
N THR A 185 -5.57 19.35 12.79
CA THR A 185 -6.91 19.27 12.19
C THR A 185 -7.26 20.57 11.49
N THR A 186 -7.07 21.72 12.14
CA THR A 186 -7.34 23.02 11.54
C THR A 186 -6.47 23.25 10.30
N ALA A 187 -5.16 23.00 10.40
CA ALA A 187 -4.25 23.15 9.28
C ALA A 187 -4.59 22.21 8.11
N LEU A 188 -4.94 20.95 8.41
CA LEU A 188 -5.36 19.97 7.41
C LEU A 188 -6.62 20.46 6.69
N VAL A 189 -7.68 20.82 7.43
CA VAL A 189 -8.94 21.28 6.84
C VAL A 189 -8.71 22.51 5.96
N VAL A 190 -7.96 23.50 6.43
CA VAL A 190 -7.67 24.72 5.65
C VAL A 190 -6.88 24.39 4.38
N MET A 191 -5.83 23.58 4.48
CA MET A 191 -4.97 23.27 3.33
C MET A 191 -5.59 22.28 2.34
N MET A 192 -6.59 21.49 2.74
CA MET A 192 -7.35 20.64 1.81
C MET A 192 -8.17 21.46 0.80
N PHE A 193 -8.46 22.73 1.07
CA PHE A 193 -9.07 23.64 0.08
C PHE A 193 -8.08 24.24 -0.92
N LEU A 194 -6.78 23.94 -0.77
CA LEU A 194 -5.73 24.41 -1.65
C LEU A 194 -5.16 23.19 -2.40
N GLU A 195 -5.63 22.96 -3.64
CA GLU A 195 -5.28 21.77 -4.44
C GLU A 195 -3.76 21.49 -4.46
N GLN A 196 -2.94 22.53 -4.61
CA GLN A 196 -1.47 22.41 -4.61
C GLN A 196 -0.86 21.87 -3.31
N PHE A 197 -1.56 21.95 -2.18
CA PHE A 197 -1.07 21.53 -0.88
C PHE A 197 -1.71 20.25 -0.35
N GLU A 198 -2.72 19.70 -1.03
CA GLU A 198 -3.54 18.60 -0.50
C GLU A 198 -2.70 17.40 -0.04
N ILE A 199 -1.74 16.97 -0.87
CA ILE A 199 -0.90 15.78 -0.64
C ILE A 199 0.03 16.04 0.55
N ALA A 200 0.65 17.22 0.57
CA ALA A 200 1.60 17.58 1.62
C ALA A 200 0.90 17.83 2.96
N ALA A 201 -0.27 18.47 2.93
CA ALA A 201 -1.11 18.67 4.10
C ALA A 201 -1.56 17.35 4.70
N PHE A 202 -2.02 16.41 3.86
CA PHE A 202 -2.38 15.06 4.32
C PHE A 202 -1.16 14.32 4.90
N ALA A 203 -0.01 14.35 4.21
CA ALA A 203 1.19 13.67 4.67
C ALA A 203 1.66 14.18 6.05
N VAL A 204 1.66 15.51 6.27
CA VAL A 204 2.17 16.10 7.51
C VAL A 204 1.10 16.10 8.60
N PHE A 205 -0.03 16.77 8.36
CA PHE A 205 -1.07 16.96 9.38
C PHE A 205 -1.97 15.75 9.53
N GLY A 206 -2.40 15.14 8.41
CA GLY A 206 -3.12 13.87 8.43
C GLY A 206 -2.27 12.76 9.05
N GLY A 207 -0.97 12.70 8.69
CA GLY A 207 0.00 11.83 9.32
C GLY A 207 0.10 12.02 10.83
N TYR A 208 0.23 13.26 11.29
CA TYR A 208 0.23 13.58 12.73
C TYR A 208 -1.03 13.08 13.41
N LEU A 209 -2.22 13.31 12.84
CA LEU A 209 -3.50 12.86 13.39
C LEU A 209 -3.60 11.33 13.48
N ILE A 210 -3.12 10.61 12.45
CA ILE A 210 -3.06 9.15 12.44
C ILE A 210 -2.19 8.64 13.60
N PHE A 211 -0.99 9.20 13.77
CA PHE A 211 -0.08 8.77 14.85
C PHE A 211 -0.53 9.27 16.23
N TRP A 212 -1.09 10.47 16.34
CA TRP A 212 -1.71 10.96 17.56
C TRP A 212 -2.84 10.03 18.00
N PHE A 213 -3.73 9.65 17.09
CA PHE A 213 -4.79 8.69 17.40
C PHE A 213 -4.18 7.34 17.84
N SER A 214 -3.18 6.84 17.11
CA SER A 214 -2.54 5.55 17.43
C SER A 214 -1.79 5.53 18.76
N PHE A 215 -1.19 6.63 19.20
CA PHE A 215 -0.33 6.66 20.40
C PHE A 215 -0.97 7.33 21.62
N ALA A 216 -1.83 8.33 21.42
CA ALA A 216 -2.47 9.08 22.49
C ALA A 216 -3.85 8.51 22.87
N VAL A 217 -4.59 7.93 21.93
CA VAL A 217 -5.92 7.36 22.20
C VAL A 217 -5.77 5.89 22.59
N LYS A 218 -5.90 5.62 23.90
CA LYS A 218 -5.84 4.25 24.43
C LYS A 218 -7.23 3.61 24.37
N SER A 219 -7.43 2.69 23.43
CA SER A 219 -8.63 1.85 23.37
C SER A 219 -8.24 0.38 23.29
N GLU A 220 -8.60 -0.40 24.32
CA GLU A 220 -8.34 -1.84 24.34
C GLU A 220 -9.16 -2.62 23.32
N ALA A 221 -10.36 -2.15 22.98
CA ALA A 221 -11.22 -2.81 22.00
C ALA A 221 -10.60 -2.73 20.60
N ILE A 222 -10.10 -1.55 20.22
CA ILE A 222 -9.51 -1.31 18.89
C ILE A 222 -8.16 -2.01 18.77
N SER A 223 -7.34 -2.00 19.83
CA SER A 223 -6.01 -2.61 19.79
C SER A 223 -6.01 -4.13 19.65
N ARG A 224 -7.13 -4.80 19.96
CA ARG A 224 -7.31 -6.25 19.79
C ARG A 224 -7.75 -6.65 18.39
N ILE A 225 -8.29 -5.72 17.59
CA ILE A 225 -8.74 -6.01 16.23
C ILE A 225 -7.52 -6.31 15.35
N ASN A 226 -7.50 -7.49 14.72
CA ASN A 226 -6.41 -7.94 13.84
C ASN A 226 -5.01 -7.92 14.50
N ALA A 227 -4.94 -8.04 15.83
CA ALA A 227 -3.66 -8.04 16.55
C ALA A 227 -2.78 -9.25 16.21
N ASP A 228 -3.42 -10.41 15.97
CA ASP A 228 -2.75 -11.69 15.69
C ASP A 228 -2.85 -12.12 14.22
N ASP A 229 -3.71 -11.47 13.43
CA ASP A 229 -4.04 -11.86 12.06
C ASP A 229 -3.87 -10.68 11.07
N ASP A 230 -3.16 -10.89 9.95
CA ASP A 230 -2.91 -9.87 8.91
C ASP A 230 -4.05 -9.83 7.86
N VAL A 231 -5.30 -9.84 8.31
CA VAL A 231 -6.50 -9.92 7.45
C VAL A 231 -6.61 -8.72 6.50
N SER A 232 -6.09 -7.57 6.94
CA SER A 232 -6.14 -6.30 6.20
C SER A 232 -5.58 -6.39 4.78
N TYR A 233 -4.54 -7.21 4.58
CA TYR A 233 -3.94 -7.41 3.27
C TYR A 233 -4.90 -8.14 2.32
N GLY A 234 -5.53 -9.23 2.78
CA GLY A 234 -6.51 -9.97 1.99
C GLY A 234 -7.76 -9.13 1.68
N VAL A 235 -8.27 -8.37 2.66
CA VAL A 235 -9.41 -7.45 2.43
C VAL A 235 -9.11 -6.47 1.29
N TYR A 236 -7.89 -5.93 1.27
CA TYR A 236 -7.42 -5.04 0.22
C TYR A 236 -7.31 -5.73 -1.16
N LEU A 237 -6.82 -6.98 -1.20
CA LEU A 237 -6.70 -7.77 -2.44
C LEU A 237 -8.06 -8.12 -3.05
N TYR A 238 -9.04 -8.50 -2.22
CA TYR A 238 -10.32 -9.05 -2.70
C TYR A 238 -11.44 -8.02 -2.77
N GLY A 239 -11.29 -6.84 -2.15
CA GLY A 239 -12.33 -5.81 -2.12
C GLY A 239 -12.81 -5.37 -3.52
N TRP A 240 -11.89 -5.19 -4.47
CA TRP A 240 -12.24 -4.80 -5.85
C TRP A 240 -12.94 -5.93 -6.62
N PRO A 241 -12.37 -7.15 -6.74
CA PRO A 241 -13.06 -8.24 -7.42
C PRO A 241 -14.44 -8.55 -6.85
N ILE A 242 -14.61 -8.48 -5.53
CA ILE A 242 -15.91 -8.72 -4.87
C ILE A 242 -16.90 -7.62 -5.24
N SER A 243 -16.51 -6.34 -5.09
CA SER A 243 -17.38 -5.22 -5.45
C SER A 243 -17.75 -5.23 -6.94
N GLY A 244 -16.77 -5.52 -7.81
CA GLY A 244 -16.98 -5.66 -9.25
C GLY A 244 -17.94 -6.79 -9.59
N THR A 245 -17.81 -7.95 -8.93
CA THR A 245 -18.72 -9.10 -9.12
C THR A 245 -20.14 -8.78 -8.66
N LEU A 246 -20.31 -8.11 -7.51
CA LEU A 246 -21.63 -7.67 -7.03
C LEU A 246 -22.27 -6.65 -7.97
N LEU A 247 -21.49 -5.72 -8.50
CA LEU A 247 -22.00 -4.74 -9.45
C LEU A 247 -22.38 -5.39 -10.79
N TYR A 248 -21.52 -6.27 -11.31
CA TYR A 248 -21.66 -6.87 -12.64
C TYR A 248 -22.76 -7.93 -12.73
N PHE A 249 -22.77 -8.91 -11.81
CA PHE A 249 -23.70 -10.04 -11.88
C PHE A 249 -24.97 -9.83 -11.07
N VAL A 250 -24.89 -9.10 -9.95
CA VAL A 250 -26.04 -8.88 -9.06
C VAL A 250 -26.71 -7.53 -9.34
N GLY A 251 -25.99 -6.57 -9.93
CA GLY A 251 -26.53 -5.24 -10.23
C GLY A 251 -26.63 -4.32 -9.02
N VAL A 252 -25.78 -4.50 -8.00
CA VAL A 252 -25.79 -3.66 -6.78
C VAL A 252 -25.31 -2.24 -7.11
N GLN A 253 -26.23 -1.29 -7.26
CA GLN A 253 -25.91 0.12 -7.55
C GLN A 253 -25.86 1.02 -6.30
N SER A 254 -26.58 0.66 -5.23
CA SER A 254 -26.65 1.47 -4.02
C SER A 254 -25.32 1.43 -3.25
N PRO A 255 -24.68 2.58 -2.95
CA PRO A 255 -23.42 2.60 -2.20
C PRO A 255 -23.53 1.95 -0.82
N ALA A 256 -24.65 2.15 -0.11
CA ALA A 256 -24.87 1.55 1.19
C ALA A 256 -24.98 0.02 1.10
N MET A 257 -25.67 -0.49 0.08
CA MET A 257 -25.79 -1.92 -0.16
C MET A 257 -24.46 -2.53 -0.59
N MET A 258 -23.69 -1.81 -1.41
CA MET A 258 -22.35 -2.22 -1.81
C MET A 258 -21.45 -2.36 -0.59
N ILE A 259 -21.43 -1.38 0.33
CA ILE A 259 -20.65 -1.47 1.57
C ILE A 259 -21.14 -2.64 2.44
N ALA A 260 -22.45 -2.75 2.65
CA ALA A 260 -23.05 -3.77 3.51
C ALA A 260 -22.75 -5.21 3.03
N LEU A 261 -22.63 -5.42 1.72
CA LEU A 261 -22.32 -6.73 1.14
C LEU A 261 -20.82 -6.96 0.92
N SER A 262 -20.13 -6.00 0.31
CA SER A 262 -18.71 -6.16 -0.05
C SER A 262 -17.80 -6.25 1.17
N LEU A 263 -18.07 -5.50 2.24
CA LEU A 263 -17.18 -5.46 3.40
C LEU A 263 -17.14 -6.80 4.15
N PRO A 264 -18.27 -7.44 4.53
CA PRO A 264 -18.24 -8.76 5.15
C PRO A 264 -17.65 -9.83 4.24
N LEU A 265 -17.97 -9.79 2.94
CA LEU A 265 -17.44 -10.75 1.97
C LEU A 265 -15.92 -10.60 1.78
N ALA A 266 -15.42 -9.37 1.68
CA ALA A 266 -13.99 -9.09 1.58
C ALA A 266 -13.24 -9.46 2.86
N TYR A 267 -13.85 -9.25 4.03
CA TYR A 267 -13.30 -9.70 5.29
C TYR A 267 -13.21 -11.22 5.37
N MET A 268 -14.27 -11.93 5.00
CA MET A 268 -14.29 -13.39 4.97
C MET A 268 -13.25 -13.95 4.00
N ALA A 269 -13.18 -13.42 2.77
CA ALA A 269 -12.18 -13.80 1.78
C ALA A 269 -10.75 -13.51 2.26
N GLY A 270 -10.53 -12.34 2.86
CA GLY A 270 -9.23 -11.95 3.42
C GLY A 270 -8.80 -12.84 4.58
N TYR A 271 -9.74 -13.23 5.45
CA TYR A 271 -9.48 -14.14 6.55
C TYR A 271 -9.15 -15.55 6.08
N LEU A 272 -9.89 -16.07 5.10
CA LEU A 272 -9.62 -17.36 4.48
C LEU A 272 -8.26 -17.38 3.79
N SER A 273 -7.93 -16.32 3.03
CA SER A 273 -6.60 -16.15 2.44
C SER A 273 -5.54 -16.23 3.53
N TRP A 274 -5.65 -15.39 4.57
CA TRP A 274 -4.66 -15.35 5.66
C TRP A 274 -4.35 -16.73 6.23
N ILE A 275 -5.38 -17.53 6.53
CA ILE A 275 -5.21 -18.86 7.11
C ILE A 275 -4.58 -19.84 6.11
N LEU A 276 -5.05 -19.84 4.87
CA LEU A 276 -4.72 -20.86 3.88
C LEU A 276 -3.42 -20.55 3.13
N VAL A 277 -3.07 -19.27 2.98
CA VAL A 277 -2.03 -18.78 2.08
C VAL A 277 -0.94 -18.12 2.90
N GLU A 278 -1.16 -16.93 3.48
CA GLU A 278 -0.09 -16.11 4.06
C GLU A 278 0.52 -16.71 5.35
N ARG A 279 -0.33 -17.16 6.29
CA ARG A 279 0.10 -17.66 7.61
C ARG A 279 1.09 -18.85 7.51
N PRO A 280 0.90 -19.85 6.63
CA PRO A 280 1.89 -20.90 6.39
C PRO A 280 3.29 -20.39 5.99
N PHE A 281 3.38 -19.40 5.09
CA PHE A 281 4.68 -18.88 4.63
C PHE A 281 5.37 -18.05 5.71
N LEU A 282 4.61 -17.31 6.52
CA LEU A 282 5.16 -16.49 7.59
C LEU A 282 5.65 -17.34 8.79
N ARG A 283 4.96 -18.44 9.11
CA ARG A 283 5.37 -19.37 10.19
C ARG A 283 6.65 -20.15 9.88
N ARG A 284 6.93 -20.39 8.60
CA ARG A 284 8.15 -21.09 8.13
C ARG A 284 9.38 -20.18 8.07
N SER A 285 9.22 -18.88 8.29
CA SER A 285 10.36 -17.98 8.45
C SER A 285 11.00 -18.24 9.82
N PRO A 286 12.28 -18.68 9.90
CA PRO A 286 12.88 -19.04 11.16
C PRO A 286 12.81 -17.85 12.11
N LYS A 287 12.23 -18.08 13.31
CA LYS A 287 12.32 -17.13 14.41
C LYS A 287 13.81 -16.88 14.61
N THR A 288 14.26 -15.67 14.32
CA THR A 288 15.58 -15.20 14.76
C THR A 288 15.64 -15.46 16.25
N ILE A 289 16.46 -16.43 16.64
CA ILE A 289 16.72 -16.80 18.03
C ILE A 289 17.20 -15.52 18.70
N LYS A 290 16.41 -15.01 19.65
CA LYS A 290 16.89 -14.01 20.60
C LYS A 290 17.85 -14.72 21.54
N THR A 291 19.14 -14.53 21.32
CA THR A 291 20.16 -14.62 22.38
C THR A 291 20.33 -13.25 22.98
#